data_AF-A0A2G6C8T4-F1
#
_entry.id   AF-A0A2G6C8T4-F1
#
_cell.length_a   1.000
_cell.length_b   1.000
_cell.length_c   1.000
_cell.angle_alpha   90.00
_cell.angle_beta   90.00
_cell.angle_gamma   90.00
#
_symmetry.space_group_name_H-M   'P 1'
#
loop_
_entity.id
_entity.type
_entity.pdbx_description
1 polymer ?
#
loop_
_entity_poly.entity_id
_entity_poly.type
_entity_poly.pdbx_seq_one_letter_code
_entity_poly.pdbx_strand_id
1 'polypeptide(L)'
;MFQFIVKRLLGAIPTIFVIITIAFFLIRVAPGGPFDQERTLPPEIQANLNKVYHLDEPLVVQYGMYLKNIVQGDFGPSFQYKDRTVTELIGIGFPVSLQLGGIAIF
;
A
#
# COMPACT_ATOMS: atom_id res chain seq x y z
N MET A 1 7.87 11.60 29.17
CA MET A 1 6.83 11.37 28.13
C MET A 1 7.41 11.25 26.72
N PHE A 2 8.25 12.18 26.25
CA PHE A 2 8.86 12.10 24.90
C PHE A 2 9.63 10.79 24.64
N GLN A 3 10.50 10.35 25.57
CA GLN A 3 11.20 9.07 25.44
C GLN A 3 10.27 7.84 25.34
N PHE A 4 9.11 7.90 26.00
CA PHE A 4 8.11 6.83 25.92
C PHE A 4 7.43 6.82 24.55
N ILE A 5 7.08 7.99 24.01
CA ILE A 5 6.50 8.13 22.66
C ILE A 5 7.48 7.62 21.60
N VAL A 6 8.75 8.04 21.68
CA VAL A 6 9.80 7.60 20.73
C VAL A 6 10.01 6.09 20.80
N LYS A 7 10.12 5.50 22.01
CA LYS A 7 10.24 4.04 22.15
C LYS A 7 9.03 3.30 21.58
N ARG A 8 7.82 3.84 21.78
CA ARG A 8 6.58 3.27 21.24
C ARG A 8 6.52 3.34 19.71
N LEU A 9 6.94 4.47 19.12
CA LEU A 9 7.04 4.62 17.67
C LEU A 9 8.09 3.69 17.07
N LEU A 10 9.27 3.60 17.67
CA LEU A 10 10.32 2.66 17.23
C LEU A 10 9.86 1.20 17.33
N GLY A 11 9.12 0.85 18.38
CA GLY A 11 8.52 -0.48 18.54
C GLY A 11 7.41 -0.78 17.52
N ALA A 12 6.77 0.25 16.95
CA ALA A 12 5.75 0.07 15.91
C ALA A 12 6.35 -0.25 14.53
N ILE A 13 7.59 0.16 14.26
CA ILE A 13 8.29 -0.09 12.99
C ILE A 13 8.30 -1.58 12.61
N PRO A 14 8.78 -2.53 13.46
CA PRO A 14 8.80 -3.94 13.10
C PRO A 14 7.38 -4.50 12.90
N THR A 15 6.40 -4.06 13.69
CA THR A 15 5.00 -4.48 13.54
C THR A 15 4.43 -4.04 12.19
N ILE A 16 4.62 -2.78 11.83
CA ILE A 16 4.18 -2.21 10.55
C ILE A 16 4.88 -2.93 9.40
N PHE A 17 6.18 -3.18 9.51
CA PHE A 17 6.94 -3.92 8.51
C PHE A 17 6.39 -5.33 8.27
N VAL A 18 6.06 -6.07 9.33
CA VAL A 18 5.43 -7.39 9.24
C VAL A 18 4.07 -7.30 8.56
N ILE A 19 3.23 -6.33 8.95
CA ILE A 19 1.90 -6.13 8.35
C ILE A 19 2.01 -5.84 6.85
N ILE A 20 2.88 -4.91 6.44
CA ILE A 20 3.11 -4.56 5.03
C ILE A 20 3.56 -5.79 4.24
N THR A 21 4.49 -6.56 4.81
CA THR A 21 5.02 -7.77 4.17
C THR A 21 3.92 -8.80 3.97
N ILE A 22 3.14 -9.08 5.01
CA ILE A 22 2.01 -10.01 4.93
C ILE A 22 0.98 -9.52 3.92
N ALA A 23 0.61 -8.24 3.95
CA ALA A 23 -0.36 -7.67 3.02
C ALA A 23 0.09 -7.80 1.55
N PHE A 24 1.37 -7.53 1.27
CA PHE A 24 1.95 -7.68 -0.06
C PHE A 24 1.83 -9.12 -0.57
N PHE A 25 2.24 -10.10 0.23
CA PHE A 25 2.16 -11.51 -0.17
C PHE A 25 0.72 -12.00 -0.25
N LEU A 26 -0.17 -11.54 0.63
CA LEU A 26 -1.59 -11.93 0.62
C LEU A 26 -2.24 -11.51 -0.70
N ILE A 27 -2.02 -10.28 -1.15
CA ILE A 27 -2.54 -9.80 -2.44
C ILE A 27 -1.96 -10.62 -3.61
N ARG A 28 -0.70 -11.05 -3.54
CA ARG A 28 -0.07 -11.84 -4.61
C ARG A 28 -0.52 -13.31 -4.65
N VAL A 29 -0.92 -13.87 -3.50
CA VAL A 29 -1.45 -15.23 -3.40
C VAL A 29 -2.94 -15.28 -3.74
N ALA A 30 -3.65 -14.17 -3.60
CA ALA A 30 -5.06 -14.08 -3.97
C ALA A 30 -5.25 -14.47 -5.45
N PRO A 31 -6.28 -15.29 -5.78
CA PRO A 31 -6.57 -15.65 -7.16
C PRO A 31 -7.05 -14.40 -7.92
N GLY A 32 -6.37 -14.09 -9.03
CA GLY A 32 -6.64 -12.92 -9.88
C GLY A 32 -5.59 -11.80 -9.75
N GLY A 33 -5.36 -11.08 -10.84
CA GLY A 33 -4.51 -9.90 -10.89
C GLY A 33 -5.25 -8.60 -10.55
N PRO A 34 -4.54 -7.51 -10.22
CA PRO A 34 -5.15 -6.20 -9.94
C PRO A 34 -5.98 -5.62 -11.10
N PHE A 35 -5.83 -6.18 -12.30
CA PHE A 35 -6.54 -5.80 -13.52
C PHE A 35 -7.49 -6.88 -14.05
N ASP A 36 -7.61 -8.01 -13.36
CA ASP A 36 -8.60 -9.05 -13.68
C ASP A 36 -9.99 -8.57 -13.21
N GLN A 37 -10.55 -7.60 -13.94
CA GLN A 37 -11.95 -7.17 -13.79
C GLN A 37 -12.87 -8.11 -14.58
N GLU A 38 -14.19 -7.99 -14.39
CA GLU A 38 -15.23 -8.77 -15.10
C GLU A 38 -15.13 -8.74 -16.64
N ARG A 39 -14.31 -7.85 -17.21
CA ARG A 39 -14.00 -7.80 -18.64
C ARG A 39 -12.54 -8.20 -18.87
N THR A 40 -12.35 -9.29 -19.62
CA THR A 40 -11.04 -9.70 -20.13
C THR A 40 -10.42 -8.55 -20.93
N LEU A 41 -9.30 -8.01 -20.45
CA LEU A 41 -8.55 -7.00 -21.19
C LEU A 41 -7.90 -7.65 -22.43
N PRO A 42 -7.83 -6.94 -23.57
CA PRO A 42 -7.01 -7.39 -24.69
C PRO A 42 -5.58 -7.69 -24.24
N PRO A 43 -4.95 -8.77 -24.74
CA PRO A 43 -3.64 -9.21 -24.27
C PRO A 43 -2.56 -8.14 -24.42
N GLU A 44 -2.67 -7.27 -25.42
CA GLU A 44 -1.77 -6.13 -25.60
C GLU A 44 -1.89 -5.07 -24.50
N ILE A 45 -3.11 -4.79 -24.04
CA ILE A 45 -3.35 -3.83 -22.95
C ILE A 45 -2.86 -4.42 -21.62
N GLN A 46 -3.10 -5.71 -21.40
CA GLN A 46 -2.61 -6.40 -20.20
C GLN A 46 -1.08 -6.41 -20.13
N ALA A 47 -0.40 -6.65 -21.25
CA ALA A 47 1.08 -6.63 -21.30
C ALA A 47 1.64 -5.23 -20.99
N ASN A 48 1.01 -4.18 -21.54
CA ASN A 48 1.41 -2.80 -21.25
C ASN A 48 1.16 -2.43 -19.79
N LEU A 49 0.02 -2.82 -19.21
CA LEU A 49 -0.27 -2.60 -17.79
C LEU A 49 0.72 -3.35 -16.89
N ASN A 50 1.02 -4.60 -17.20
CA ASN A 50 2.00 -5.36 -16.42
C ASN A 50 3.36 -4.66 -16.40
N LYS A 51 3.80 -4.14 -17.56
CA LYS A 51 5.07 -3.42 -17.67
C LYS A 51 5.07 -2.07 -16.95
N VAL A 52 3.97 -1.30 -17.05
CA VAL A 52 3.84 0.01 -16.37
C VAL A 52 3.78 -0.14 -14.85
N TYR A 53 3.15 -1.22 -14.36
CA TYR A 53 3.02 -1.50 -12.92
C TYR A 53 4.10 -2.46 -12.41
N HIS A 54 5.12 -2.78 -13.22
CA HIS A 54 6.23 -3.69 -12.89
C HIS A 54 5.78 -5.09 -12.42
N LEU A 55 4.58 -5.53 -12.84
CA LEU A 55 4.03 -6.82 -12.46
C LEU A 55 4.73 -8.01 -13.14
N ASP A 56 5.51 -7.72 -14.20
CA ASP A 56 6.36 -8.62 -14.97
C ASP A 56 7.74 -8.86 -14.33
N GLU A 57 8.15 -8.04 -13.37
CA GLU A 57 9.44 -8.19 -12.69
C GLU A 57 9.45 -9.32 -11.65
N PRO A 58 10.62 -9.83 -11.22
CA PRO A 58 10.69 -10.81 -10.13
C PRO A 58 10.09 -10.27 -8.83
N LEU A 59 9.42 -11.13 -8.06
CA LEU A 59 8.70 -10.74 -6.82
C LEU A 59 9.57 -9.96 -5.82
N VAL A 60 10.85 -10.32 -5.72
CA VAL A 60 11.81 -9.64 -4.83
C VAL A 60 12.03 -8.19 -5.26
N VAL A 61 12.07 -7.93 -6.56
CA VAL A 61 12.24 -6.58 -7.11
C VAL A 61 10.96 -5.76 -6.89
N GLN A 62 9.79 -6.35 -7.17
CA GLN A 62 8.49 -5.72 -6.88
C GLN A 62 8.36 -5.32 -5.41
N TYR A 63 8.71 -6.24 -4.50
CA TYR A 63 8.66 -5.98 -3.05
C TYR A 63 9.67 -4.91 -2.62
N GLY A 64 10.90 -4.94 -3.15
CA GLY A 64 11.91 -3.93 -2.85
C GLY A 64 11.51 -2.53 -3.30
N MET A 65 10.94 -2.40 -4.51
CA MET A 65 10.39 -1.13 -5.01
C MET A 65 9.21 -0.66 -4.17
N TYR A 66 8.30 -1.57 -3.82
CA TYR A 66 7.14 -1.27 -2.98
C TYR A 66 7.56 -0.73 -1.60
N LEU A 67 8.51 -1.38 -0.92
CA LEU A 67 9.04 -0.91 0.35
C LEU A 67 9.69 0.47 0.23
N LYS A 68 10.49 0.69 -0.82
CA LYS A 68 11.14 1.99 -1.07
C LYS A 68 10.11 3.11 -1.21
N ASN A 69 9.04 2.88 -1.97
CA ASN A 69 7.98 3.86 -2.18
C ASN A 69 7.23 4.15 -0.88
N ILE A 70 6.90 3.12 -0.08
CA ILE A 70 6.24 3.32 1.23
C ILE A 70 7.09 4.18 2.17
N VAL A 71 8.40 3.94 2.23
CA VAL A 71 9.31 4.76 3.07
C VAL A 71 9.32 6.22 2.61
N GLN A 72 9.09 6.48 1.33
CA GLN A 72 8.95 7.83 0.77
C GLN A 72 7.54 8.44 0.96
N GLY A 73 6.60 7.67 1.54
CA GLY A 73 5.20 8.07 1.70
C GLY A 73 4.34 7.86 0.45
N ASP A 74 4.86 7.16 -0.57
CA ASP A 74 4.12 6.79 -1.76
C ASP A 74 3.58 5.35 -1.63
N PHE A 75 2.27 5.24 -1.44
CA PHE A 75 1.57 3.95 -1.35
C PHE A 75 1.09 3.45 -2.71
N GLY A 76 1.40 4.16 -3.79
CA GLY A 76 1.03 3.82 -5.15
C GLY A 76 -0.41 4.17 -5.54
N PRO A 77 -0.81 3.79 -6.76
CA PRO A 77 -2.16 4.03 -7.28
C PRO A 77 -3.20 3.14 -6.59
N SER A 78 -4.44 3.62 -6.53
CA SER A 78 -5.56 2.80 -6.07
C SER A 78 -6.06 1.89 -7.20
N PHE A 79 -6.08 0.58 -6.95
CA PHE A 79 -6.69 -0.38 -7.87
C PHE A 79 -8.23 -0.31 -7.88
N GLN A 80 -8.82 0.29 -6.84
CA GLN A 80 -10.26 0.51 -6.73
C GLN A 80 -10.67 1.84 -7.37
N TYR A 81 -9.94 2.92 -7.09
CA TYR A 81 -10.20 4.27 -7.59
C TYR A 81 -9.14 4.64 -8.63
N LYS A 82 -9.43 4.38 -9.91
CA LYS A 82 -8.44 4.48 -11.01
C LYS A 82 -7.75 5.85 -11.15
N ASP A 83 -8.40 6.93 -10.70
CA ASP A 83 -7.88 8.31 -10.79
C ASP A 83 -7.26 8.84 -9.49
N ARG A 84 -7.06 7.98 -8.49
CA ARG A 84 -6.59 8.37 -7.15
C ARG A 84 -5.43 7.51 -6.68
N THR A 85 -4.54 8.12 -5.90
CA THR A 85 -3.47 7.39 -5.20
C THR A 85 -3.93 7.00 -3.81
N VAL A 86 -3.35 5.92 -3.27
CA VAL A 86 -3.62 5.50 -1.89
C VAL A 86 -3.16 6.58 -0.90
N THR A 87 -2.02 7.24 -1.17
CA THR A 87 -1.53 8.37 -0.36
C THR A 87 -2.55 9.51 -0.29
N GLU A 88 -3.20 9.84 -1.40
CA GLU A 88 -4.24 10.87 -1.42
C GLU A 88 -5.46 10.45 -0.58
N LEU A 89 -5.93 9.21 -0.74
CA LEU A 89 -7.06 8.69 0.03
C LEU A 89 -6.77 8.69 1.54
N ILE A 90 -5.55 8.30 1.93
CA ILE A 90 -5.09 8.39 3.32
C ILE A 90 -5.07 9.85 3.77
N GLY A 91 -4.56 10.77 2.96
CA GLY A 91 -4.51 12.20 3.28
C GLY A 91 -5.89 12.82 3.53
N ILE A 92 -6.92 12.36 2.82
CA ILE A 92 -8.31 12.80 3.01
C ILE A 92 -8.88 12.23 4.33
N GLY A 93 -8.64 10.95 4.62
CA GLY A 93 -9.22 10.29 5.80
C GLY A 93 -8.47 10.55 7.12
N PHE A 94 -7.15 10.72 7.05
CA PHE A 94 -6.27 10.80 8.22
C PHE A 94 -6.66 11.91 9.22
N PRO A 95 -7.01 13.14 8.80
CA PRO A 95 -7.41 14.20 9.74
C PRO A 95 -8.62 13.82 10.59
N VAL A 96 -9.61 13.13 9.99
CA VAL A 96 -10.82 12.69 10.70
C VAL A 96 -10.48 11.59 11.70
N SER A 97 -9.68 10.60 11.29
CA SER A 97 -9.23 9.54 12.20
C SER A 97 -8.39 10.10 13.36
N LEU A 98 -7.55 11.11 13.10
CA LEU A 98 -6.76 11.78 14.13
C LEU A 98 -7.63 12.55 15.11
N GLN A 99 -8.66 13.26 14.63
CA GLN A 99 -9.62 13.96 15.49
C GLN A 99 -10.38 12.98 16.38
N LEU A 100 -10.97 11.93 15.81
CA LEU A 100 -11.74 10.94 16.56
C LEU A 100 -10.87 10.19 17.58
N GLY A 101 -9.67 9.76 17.17
CA GLY A 101 -8.72 9.10 18.06
C GLY A 101 -8.22 10.02 19.17
N GLY A 102 -8.01 11.31 18.86
CA GLY A 102 -7.63 12.32 19.84
C GLY A 102 -8.71 12.54 20.89
N ILE A 103 -9.98 12.64 20.48
CA ILE A 103 -11.11 12.76 21.41
C ILE A 103 -11.22 11.52 22.30
N ALA A 104 -11.06 10.31 21.77
CA ALA A 104 -11.20 9.07 22.54
C ALA A 104 -10.14 8.85 23.64
N ILE A 105 -9.06 9.64 23.64
CA ILE A 105 -8.00 9.59 24.66
C ILE A 105 -8.36 10.41 25.91
N PHE A 106 -9.33 11.34 25.80
CA PHE A 106 -9.80 12.20 26.90
C PHE A 106 -11.20 11.81 27.37
#